data_AF-A0A3M9MWY0-F1
#
_entry.id   AF-A0A3M9MWY0-F1
#
_cell.length_a   1.000
_cell.length_b   1.000
_cell.length_c   1.000
_cell.angle_alpha   90.00
_cell.angle_beta   90.00
_cell.angle_gamma   90.00
#
_symmetry.space_group_name_H-M   'P 1'
#
loop_
_entity.id
_entity.type
_entity.pdbx_description
1 polymer ?
#
loop_
_entity_poly.entity_id
_entity_poly.type
_entity_poly.pdbx_seq_one_letter_code
_entity_poly.pdbx_strand_id
1 'polypeptide(L)'
;MPISGRFMPAIILIVLGLGLLMYKTLTQEVRHEQDLAAREGTLTNYSFKKTPEGEPDYGIWLKEFSERFELLSGQEATFDTTAFKAALKPGDRVRVEYSTREDMLETGGTRKLYGLSAPAKNLTFFSGKDIVAQVNSGGITYAIYGLLAAGIALYIWQLVRLKRQREEYED
;
A
#
# COMPACT_ATOMS: atom_id res chain seq x y z
N MET A 1 25.47 -34.31 -10.48
CA MET A 1 25.34 -32.84 -10.50
C MET A 1 25.85 -32.30 -9.17
N PRO A 2 26.64 -31.21 -9.15
CA PRO A 2 27.20 -30.68 -7.91
C PRO A 2 26.08 -30.31 -6.93
N ILE A 3 26.34 -30.49 -5.63
CA ILE A 3 25.41 -30.23 -4.51
C ILE A 3 24.80 -28.81 -4.62
N SER A 4 25.54 -27.86 -5.21
CA SER A 4 25.11 -26.49 -5.49
C SER A 4 23.91 -26.40 -6.44
N GLY A 5 23.84 -27.21 -7.50
CA GLY A 5 22.79 -27.12 -8.52
C GLY A 5 21.43 -27.65 -8.06
N ARG A 6 21.39 -28.51 -7.03
CA ARG A 6 20.14 -29.12 -6.55
C ARG A 6 19.28 -28.13 -5.78
N PHE A 7 19.90 -27.31 -4.93
CA PHE A 7 19.21 -26.29 -4.13
C PHE A 7 18.95 -24.98 -4.87
N MET A 8 19.52 -24.79 -6.07
CA MET A 8 19.35 -23.56 -6.87
C MET A 8 17.89 -23.11 -7.02
N PRO A 9 16.91 -23.97 -7.35
CA PRO A 9 15.51 -23.54 -7.47
C PRO A 9 14.94 -22.98 -6.17
N ALA A 10 15.25 -23.61 -5.03
CA ALA A 10 14.81 -23.15 -3.71
C ALA A 10 15.48 -21.82 -3.33
N ILE A 11 16.79 -21.70 -3.60
CA ILE A 11 17.56 -20.47 -3.36
C ILE A 11 17.02 -19.32 -4.21
N ILE A 12 16.72 -19.55 -5.49
CA ILE A 12 16.16 -18.51 -6.39
C ILE A 12 14.82 -18.00 -5.84
N LEU A 13 13.92 -18.89 -5.42
CA LEU A 13 12.62 -18.50 -4.86
C LEU A 13 12.77 -17.67 -3.58
N ILE A 14 13.69 -18.08 -2.69
CA ILE A 14 13.97 -17.34 -1.45
C ILE A 14 14.56 -15.96 -1.77
N VAL A 15 15.57 -15.90 -2.66
CA VAL A 15 16.23 -14.64 -3.04
C VAL A 15 15.25 -13.68 -3.72
N LEU A 16 14.40 -14.18 -4.64
CA LEU A 16 13.35 -13.37 -5.26
C LEU A 16 12.32 -12.87 -4.23
N GLY A 17 11.88 -13.74 -3.31
CA GLY A 17 10.98 -13.36 -2.23
C GLY A 17 11.58 -12.27 -1.32
N LEU A 18 12.84 -12.42 -0.93
CA LEU A 18 13.58 -11.43 -0.13
C LEU A 18 13.81 -10.12 -0.89
N GLY A 19 14.14 -10.21 -2.18
CA GLY A 19 14.31 -9.04 -3.05
C GLY A 19 13.01 -8.23 -3.17
N LEU A 20 11.87 -8.90 -3.39
CA LEU A 20 10.56 -8.25 -3.42
C LEU A 20 10.15 -7.68 -2.06
N LEU A 21 10.45 -8.37 -0.97
CA LEU A 21 10.24 -7.86 0.39
C LEU A 21 11.06 -6.58 0.63
N MET A 22 12.34 -6.58 0.25
CA MET A 22 13.21 -5.43 0.39
C MET A 22 12.73 -4.27 -0.49
N TYR A 23 12.38 -4.53 -1.75
CA TYR A 23 11.79 -3.53 -2.64
C TYR A 23 10.52 -2.91 -2.04
N LYS A 24 9.56 -3.74 -1.59
CA LYS A 24 8.34 -3.27 -0.92
C LYS A 24 8.68 -2.44 0.32
N THR A 25 9.64 -2.87 1.12
CA THR A 25 10.06 -2.16 2.32
C THR A 25 10.64 -0.78 1.98
N LEU A 26 11.45 -0.68 0.93
CA LEU A 26 12.08 0.57 0.51
C LEU A 26 11.10 1.54 -0.17
N THR A 27 10.12 1.04 -0.91
CA THR A 27 9.15 1.87 -1.65
C THR A 27 7.90 2.23 -0.83
N GLN A 28 7.66 1.54 0.28
CA GLN A 28 6.48 1.79 1.11
C GLN A 28 6.72 2.91 2.14
N GLU A 29 6.15 4.08 1.85
CA GLU A 29 6.27 5.30 2.65
C GLU A 29 5.53 5.23 4.00
N VAL A 30 4.31 4.67 4.01
CA VAL A 30 3.47 4.51 5.21
C VAL A 30 3.36 3.04 5.56
N ARG A 31 3.90 2.66 6.71
CA ARG A 31 3.89 1.27 7.21
C ARG A 31 2.90 1.07 8.33
N HIS A 32 2.71 2.11 9.15
CA HIS A 32 1.87 2.07 10.33
C HIS A 32 0.93 3.28 10.37
N GLU A 33 -0.22 3.11 11.02
CA GLU A 33 -1.21 4.19 11.23
C GLU A 33 -0.59 5.40 11.95
N GLN A 34 0.34 5.17 12.88
CA GLN A 34 1.08 6.22 13.60
C GLN A 34 1.95 7.11 12.69
N ASP A 35 2.21 6.68 11.46
CA ASP A 35 2.94 7.49 10.47
C ASP A 35 2.04 8.54 9.81
N LEU A 36 0.73 8.49 10.09
CA LEU A 36 -0.26 9.43 9.56
C LEU A 36 -0.49 10.57 10.54
N ALA A 37 -0.43 11.79 10.02
CA ALA A 37 -0.94 12.97 10.72
C ALA A 37 -2.40 13.20 10.34
N ALA A 38 -3.22 13.49 11.34
CA ALA A 38 -4.60 13.91 11.15
C ALA A 38 -4.74 15.41 11.38
N ARG A 39 -5.30 16.12 10.40
CA ARG A 39 -5.57 17.56 10.50
C ARG A 39 -6.92 17.91 9.94
N GLU A 40 -7.52 18.94 10.51
CA GLU A 40 -8.75 19.52 9.99
C GLU A 40 -8.43 20.65 9.02
N GLY A 41 -9.25 20.78 8.00
CA GLY A 41 -9.24 21.91 7.09
C GLY A 41 -10.64 22.22 6.56
N THR A 42 -10.78 23.39 5.97
CA THR A 42 -11.98 23.89 5.33
C THR A 42 -11.91 23.56 3.86
N LEU A 43 -12.86 22.75 3.39
CA LEU A 43 -12.96 22.34 1.98
C LEU A 43 -13.13 23.58 1.10
N THR A 44 -12.21 23.85 0.19
CA THR A 44 -12.33 24.98 -0.76
C THR A 44 -12.80 24.51 -2.12
N ASN A 45 -12.28 23.37 -2.58
CA ASN A 45 -12.65 22.79 -3.86
C ASN A 45 -12.40 21.27 -3.85
N TYR A 46 -12.97 20.56 -4.83
CA TYR A 46 -12.70 19.15 -5.09
C TYR A 46 -12.86 18.84 -6.57
N SER A 47 -12.16 17.81 -7.04
CA SER A 47 -12.28 17.25 -8.37
C SER A 47 -12.34 15.73 -8.24
N PHE A 48 -13.31 15.11 -8.91
CA PHE A 48 -13.46 13.65 -9.01
C PHE A 48 -13.89 13.32 -10.44
N LYS A 49 -13.11 13.81 -11.41
CA LYS A 49 -13.40 13.67 -12.83
C LYS A 49 -12.23 12.97 -13.50
N LYS A 50 -12.45 12.43 -14.69
CA LYS A 50 -11.33 12.07 -15.56
C LYS A 50 -10.87 13.32 -16.30
N THR A 51 -9.56 13.55 -16.40
CA THR A 51 -8.98 14.55 -17.28
C THR A 51 -9.36 14.25 -18.73
N PRO A 52 -9.23 15.22 -19.66
CA PRO A 52 -9.43 14.98 -21.09
C PRO A 52 -8.59 13.84 -21.67
N GLU A 53 -7.44 13.56 -21.04
CA GLU A 53 -6.51 12.46 -21.37
C GLU A 53 -6.95 11.11 -20.78
N GLY A 54 -8.02 11.09 -19.99
CA GLY A 54 -8.58 9.88 -19.37
C GLY A 54 -8.02 9.55 -17.99
N GLU A 55 -7.09 10.36 -17.47
CA GLU A 55 -6.48 10.15 -16.16
C GLU A 55 -7.45 10.56 -15.04
N PRO A 56 -7.57 9.77 -13.97
CA PRO A 56 -8.43 10.11 -12.85
C PRO A 56 -7.87 11.31 -12.06
N ASP A 57 -8.62 12.41 -12.03
CA ASP A 57 -8.34 13.65 -11.28
C ASP A 57 -9.18 13.65 -10.00
N TYR A 58 -8.69 12.96 -8.97
CA TYR A 58 -9.34 12.78 -7.66
C TYR A 58 -8.60 13.58 -6.58
N GLY A 59 -8.88 14.88 -6.54
CA GLY A 59 -8.19 15.86 -5.69
C GLY A 59 -9.13 16.64 -4.77
N ILE A 60 -8.66 16.98 -3.58
CA ILE A 60 -9.34 17.82 -2.59
C ILE A 60 -8.41 18.98 -2.20
N TRP A 61 -8.95 20.19 -2.16
CA TRP A 61 -8.26 21.39 -1.72
C TRP A 61 -8.84 21.88 -0.41
N LEU A 62 -7.95 22.24 0.52
CA LEU A 62 -8.29 22.75 1.84
C LEU A 62 -7.67 24.14 2.03
N LYS A 63 -8.37 25.04 2.72
CA LYS A 63 -7.93 26.44 2.88
C LYS A 63 -6.63 26.57 3.67
N GLU A 64 -6.42 25.69 4.64
CA GLU A 64 -5.32 25.70 5.59
C GLU A 64 -4.06 25.03 5.03
N PHE A 65 -4.14 24.50 3.81
CA PHE A 65 -3.07 23.76 3.15
C PHE A 65 -2.75 24.39 1.80
N SER A 66 -1.46 24.53 1.50
CA SER A 66 -0.99 24.88 0.16
C SER A 66 -1.10 23.70 -0.81
N GLU A 67 -1.15 22.48 -0.28
CA GLU A 67 -1.11 21.26 -1.05
C GLU A 67 -2.50 20.82 -1.51
N ARG A 68 -2.51 20.05 -2.60
CA ARG A 68 -3.66 19.29 -3.06
C ARG A 68 -3.60 17.89 -2.48
N PHE A 69 -4.70 17.42 -1.89
CA PHE A 69 -4.82 16.06 -1.37
C PHE A 69 -5.40 15.13 -2.43
N GLU A 70 -4.71 14.05 -2.75
CA GLU A 70 -5.11 13.10 -3.79
C GLU A 70 -5.42 11.74 -3.22
N LEU A 71 -6.46 11.08 -3.73
CA LEU A 71 -6.72 9.70 -3.35
C LEU A 71 -5.59 8.78 -3.82
N LEU A 72 -5.30 7.74 -3.04
CA LEU A 72 -4.35 6.72 -3.47
C LEU A 72 -4.87 5.99 -4.71
N SER A 73 -3.96 5.65 -5.62
CA SER A 73 -4.28 4.84 -6.79
C SER A 73 -4.98 3.53 -6.38
N GLY A 74 -6.16 3.27 -6.96
CA GLY A 74 -7.01 2.12 -6.63
C GLY A 74 -8.13 2.42 -5.63
N GLN A 75 -8.01 3.45 -4.78
CA GLN A 75 -9.11 3.90 -3.92
C GLN A 75 -10.15 4.71 -4.67
N GLU A 76 -9.77 5.31 -5.79
CA GLU A 76 -10.67 6.07 -6.68
C GLU A 76 -11.86 5.23 -7.15
N ALA A 77 -11.64 3.94 -7.40
CA ALA A 77 -12.68 3.02 -7.88
C ALA A 77 -13.69 2.65 -6.79
N THR A 78 -13.27 2.66 -5.53
CA THR A 78 -14.10 2.31 -4.37
C THR A 78 -14.67 3.53 -3.65
N PHE A 79 -14.18 4.73 -3.98
CA PHE A 79 -14.63 5.96 -3.35
C PHE A 79 -16.01 6.40 -3.85
N ASP A 80 -16.97 6.51 -2.94
CA ASP A 80 -18.32 6.98 -3.26
C ASP A 80 -18.35 8.51 -3.45
N THR A 81 -18.03 8.93 -4.68
CA THR A 81 -18.07 10.35 -5.07
C THR A 81 -19.47 10.95 -4.96
N THR A 82 -20.53 10.14 -5.03
CA THR A 82 -21.92 10.60 -4.95
C THR A 82 -22.27 10.93 -3.51
N ALA A 83 -21.96 10.03 -2.57
CA ALA A 83 -22.11 10.28 -1.15
C ALA A 83 -21.28 11.49 -0.70
N PHE A 84 -20.05 11.63 -1.20
CA PHE A 84 -19.22 12.81 -0.91
C PHE A 84 -19.88 14.10 -1.38
N LYS A 85 -20.31 14.18 -2.65
CA LYS A 85 -20.94 15.39 -3.23
C LYS A 85 -22.28 15.72 -2.57
N ALA A 86 -23.01 14.72 -2.09
CA ALA A 86 -24.26 14.92 -1.38
C ALA A 86 -24.03 15.44 0.05
N ALA A 87 -22.99 14.95 0.73
CA ALA A 87 -22.72 15.27 2.12
C ALA A 87 -21.91 16.55 2.31
N LEU A 88 -21.00 16.88 1.39
CA LEU A 88 -20.00 17.94 1.55
C LEU A 88 -20.09 19.02 0.47
N LYS A 89 -19.89 20.26 0.90
CA LYS A 89 -19.85 21.46 0.06
C LYS A 89 -18.60 22.29 0.40
N PRO A 90 -18.07 23.08 -0.55
CA PRO A 90 -17.07 24.09 -0.23
C PRO A 90 -17.52 24.97 0.95
N GLY A 91 -16.62 25.17 1.91
CA GLY A 91 -16.87 25.82 3.19
C GLY A 91 -17.03 24.85 4.38
N ASP A 92 -17.27 23.57 4.13
CA ASP A 92 -17.38 22.57 5.19
C ASP A 92 -16.02 22.23 5.81
N ARG A 93 -16.01 21.96 7.11
CA ARG A 93 -14.84 21.41 7.83
C ARG A 93 -14.73 19.91 7.59
N VAL A 94 -13.58 19.48 7.11
CA VAL A 94 -13.21 18.08 6.92
C VAL A 94 -11.92 17.78 7.68
N ARG A 95 -11.72 16.52 8.05
CA ARG A 95 -10.50 16.00 8.64
C ARG A 95 -9.85 15.06 7.63
N VAL A 96 -8.60 15.35 7.31
CA VAL A 96 -7.76 14.57 6.40
C VAL A 96 -6.65 13.88 7.19
N GLU A 97 -6.31 12.67 6.77
CA GLU A 97 -5.18 11.91 7.29
C GLU A 97 -4.17 11.71 6.16
N TYR A 98 -2.91 12.07 6.43
CA TYR A 98 -1.85 12.08 5.41
C TYR A 98 -0.49 11.72 6.01
N SER A 99 0.45 11.29 5.16
CA SER A 99 1.83 10.99 5.57
C SER A 99 2.64 12.26 5.79
N THR A 100 3.31 12.38 6.94
CA THR A 100 4.28 13.46 7.17
C THR A 100 5.65 13.16 6.58
N ARG A 101 5.85 11.96 6.03
CA ARG A 101 7.12 11.53 5.42
C ARG A 101 7.22 11.83 3.93
N GLU A 102 6.11 12.23 3.29
CA GLU A 102 6.12 12.63 1.88
C GLU A 102 6.84 13.96 1.71
N ASP A 103 7.86 13.99 0.84
CA ASP A 103 8.53 15.22 0.42
C ASP A 103 7.69 15.94 -0.62
N MET A 104 7.17 17.11 -0.24
CA MET A 104 6.29 17.92 -1.08
C MET A 104 6.98 18.46 -2.34
N LEU A 105 8.31 18.56 -2.33
CA LEU A 105 9.09 19.00 -3.49
C LEU A 105 9.14 17.93 -4.58
N GLU A 106 9.16 16.65 -4.19
CA GLU A 106 9.16 15.53 -5.12
C GLU A 106 7.77 15.26 -5.72
N THR A 107 6.71 15.58 -4.99
CA THR A 107 5.31 15.33 -5.41
C THR A 107 4.68 16.48 -6.17
N GLY A 108 5.40 17.58 -6.43
CA GLY A 108 4.85 18.73 -7.17
C GLY A 108 3.73 19.46 -6.43
N GLY A 109 3.72 19.41 -5.09
CA GLY A 109 2.69 20.04 -4.26
C GLY A 109 1.41 19.22 -4.08
N THR A 110 1.42 17.93 -4.43
CA THR A 110 0.35 16.99 -4.09
C THR A 110 0.71 16.15 -2.87
N ARG A 111 -0.30 15.65 -2.16
CA ARG A 111 -0.12 14.82 -0.98
C ARG A 111 -1.14 13.68 -0.99
N LYS A 112 -0.71 12.47 -0.66
CA LYS A 112 -1.64 11.33 -0.65
C LYS A 112 -2.58 11.40 0.55
N LEU A 113 -3.85 11.17 0.27
CA LEU A 113 -4.95 11.19 1.23
C LEU A 113 -5.22 9.76 1.71
N TYR A 114 -4.81 9.47 2.94
CA TYR A 114 -5.00 8.17 3.58
C TYR A 114 -6.31 8.07 4.35
N GLY A 115 -6.88 9.19 4.79
CA GLY A 115 -8.16 9.21 5.51
C GLY A 115 -8.95 10.49 5.25
N LEU A 116 -10.28 10.38 5.22
CA LEU A 116 -11.18 11.50 5.01
C LEU A 116 -12.45 11.35 5.84
N SER A 117 -12.71 12.33 6.69
CA SER A 117 -13.91 12.41 7.51
C SER A 117 -14.44 13.85 7.58
N ALA A 118 -15.71 13.98 7.97
CA ALA A 118 -16.35 15.26 8.25
C ALA A 118 -16.88 15.20 9.69
N PRO A 119 -16.05 15.57 10.69
CA PRO A 119 -16.38 15.40 12.10
C PRO A 119 -17.67 16.12 12.49
N ALA A 120 -17.88 17.35 11.99
CA ALA A 120 -19.07 18.15 12.25
C ALA A 120 -20.39 17.49 11.76
N LYS A 121 -20.28 16.53 10.83
CA LYS A 121 -21.41 15.81 10.25
C LYS A 121 -21.46 14.34 10.71
N ASN A 122 -20.54 13.91 11.58
CA ASN A 122 -20.36 12.51 11.99
C ASN A 122 -20.23 11.53 10.80
N LEU A 123 -19.59 11.97 9.71
CA LEU A 123 -19.38 11.15 8.53
C LEU A 123 -17.91 10.77 8.40
N THR A 124 -17.64 9.50 8.11
CA THR A 124 -16.30 9.00 7.78
C THR A 124 -16.40 8.33 6.42
N PHE A 125 -15.63 8.80 5.44
CA PHE A 125 -15.61 8.22 4.09
C PHE A 125 -14.65 7.04 4.05
N PHE A 126 -13.45 7.22 4.59
CA PHE A 126 -12.45 6.17 4.76
C PHE A 126 -11.46 6.58 5.84
N SER A 127 -10.84 5.60 6.50
CA SER A 127 -9.88 5.82 7.58
C SER A 127 -8.46 5.44 7.14
N GLY A 128 -7.46 6.18 7.63
CA GLY A 128 -6.06 5.88 7.39
C GLY A 128 -5.66 4.47 7.84
N LYS A 129 -6.26 3.99 8.93
CA LYS A 129 -6.07 2.63 9.42
C LYS A 129 -6.44 1.57 8.39
N ASP A 130 -7.62 1.71 7.78
CA ASP A 130 -8.12 0.73 6.81
C ASP A 130 -7.30 0.77 5.53
N ILE A 131 -6.93 1.97 5.07
CA ILE A 131 -6.07 2.15 3.90
C ILE A 131 -4.67 1.55 4.15
N VAL A 132 -4.05 1.84 5.29
CA VAL A 132 -2.73 1.28 5.64
C VAL A 132 -2.79 -0.23 5.76
N ALA A 133 -3.85 -0.78 6.36
CA ALA A 133 -4.05 -2.23 6.42
C ALA A 133 -4.17 -2.83 5.02
N GLN A 134 -4.98 -2.24 4.14
CA GLN A 134 -5.20 -2.71 2.77
C GLN A 134 -3.91 -2.66 1.93
N VAL A 135 -3.16 -1.57 2.01
CA VAL A 135 -1.85 -1.43 1.34
C VAL A 135 -0.86 -2.47 1.87
N ASN A 136 -0.88 -2.72 3.19
CA ASN A 136 -0.03 -3.74 3.81
C ASN A 136 -0.43 -5.18 3.44
N SER A 137 -1.72 -5.46 3.26
CA SER A 137 -2.28 -6.79 2.99
C SER A 137 -2.56 -7.06 1.51
N GLY A 138 -1.94 -6.32 0.59
CA GLY A 138 -2.14 -6.48 -0.85
C GLY A 138 -1.65 -7.82 -1.41
N GLY A 139 -2.09 -8.15 -2.64
CA GLY A 139 -1.71 -9.39 -3.34
C GLY A 139 -0.19 -9.58 -3.48
N ILE A 140 0.58 -8.50 -3.60
CA ILE A 140 2.05 -8.53 -3.62
C ILE A 140 2.60 -9.09 -2.31
N THR A 141 2.03 -8.73 -1.16
CA THR A 141 2.43 -9.25 0.15
C THR A 141 2.24 -10.77 0.21
N TYR A 142 1.09 -11.26 -0.26
CA TYR A 142 0.83 -12.69 -0.32
C TYR A 142 1.75 -13.42 -1.30
N ALA A 143 2.07 -12.81 -2.45
CA ALA A 143 3.02 -13.35 -3.40
C ALA A 143 4.44 -13.46 -2.80
N ILE A 144 4.89 -12.44 -2.06
CA ILE A 144 6.16 -12.46 -1.33
C ILE A 144 6.20 -13.63 -0.34
N TYR A 145 5.17 -13.76 0.51
CA TYR A 145 5.11 -14.85 1.48
C TYR A 145 4.99 -16.23 0.80
N GLY A 146 4.26 -16.32 -0.31
CA GLY A 146 4.15 -17.54 -1.11
C GLY A 146 5.49 -17.98 -1.69
N LEU A 147 6.26 -17.05 -2.26
CA LEU A 147 7.61 -17.33 -2.79
C LEU A 147 8.56 -17.81 -1.69
N LEU A 148 8.57 -17.12 -0.54
CA LEU A 148 9.40 -17.50 0.59
C LEU A 148 9.02 -18.87 1.14
N ALA A 149 7.73 -19.12 1.37
CA ALA A 149 7.23 -20.39 1.89
C ALA A 149 7.51 -21.55 0.92
N ALA A 150 7.27 -21.36 -0.38
CA ALA A 150 7.57 -22.36 -1.40
C ALA A 150 9.06 -22.65 -1.49
N GLY A 151 9.91 -21.62 -1.45
CA GLY A 151 11.36 -21.77 -1.45
C GLY A 151 11.86 -22.54 -0.22
N ILE A 152 11.39 -22.21 0.98
CA ILE A 152 11.73 -22.91 2.22
C ILE A 152 11.24 -24.36 2.19
N ALA A 153 9.99 -24.60 1.77
CA ALA A 153 9.43 -25.95 1.69
C ALA A 153 10.21 -26.83 0.70
N LEU A 154 10.57 -26.30 -0.46
CA LEU A 154 11.40 -27.00 -1.45
C LEU A 154 12.81 -27.29 -0.89
N TYR A 155 13.40 -26.35 -0.17
CA TYR A 155 14.70 -26.55 0.48
C TYR A 155 14.66 -27.69 1.51
N ILE A 156 13.65 -27.69 2.39
CA ILE A 156 13.43 -28.74 3.39
C ILE A 156 13.17 -30.09 2.71
N TRP A 157 12.33 -30.13 1.68
CA TRP A 157 12.03 -31.36 0.95
C TRP A 157 13.28 -31.97 0.31
N GLN A 158 14.14 -31.14 -0.28
CA GLN A 158 15.40 -31.61 -0.85
C GLN A 158 16.37 -32.13 0.21
N LEU A 159 16.43 -31.51 1.39
CA LEU A 159 17.20 -32.00 2.54
C LEU A 159 16.71 -33.37 3.01
N VAL A 160 15.40 -33.54 3.20
CA VAL A 160 14.80 -34.82 3.62
C VAL A 160 15.10 -35.92 2.60
N ARG A 161 14.93 -35.61 1.31
CA ARG A 161 15.24 -36.56 0.23
C ARG A 161 16.73 -36.94 0.21
N LEU A 162 17.63 -36.01 0.53
CA LEU A 162 19.07 -36.27 0.57
C LEU A 162 19.46 -37.13 1.78
N LYS A 163 18.81 -36.93 2.94
CA LYS A 163 18.97 -37.80 4.11
C LYS A 163 18.54 -39.24 3.81
N ARG A 164 17.33 -39.42 3.27
CA ARG A 164 16.83 -40.76 2.89
C ARG A 164 17.74 -41.47 1.89
N GLN A 165 18.24 -40.73 0.89
CA GLN A 165 19.18 -41.29 -0.07
C GLN A 165 20.48 -41.73 0.60
N ARG A 166 21.00 -41.04 1.62
CA ARG A 166 22.21 -41.48 2.33
C ARG A 166 21.97 -42.73 3.17
N GLU A 167 20.85 -42.78 3.88
CA GLU A 167 20.46 -43.93 4.70
C GLU A 167 20.30 -45.21 3.85
N GLU A 168 19.74 -45.11 2.63
CA GLU A 168 19.62 -46.24 1.69
C GLU A 168 20.94 -46.78 1.12
N TYR A 169 22.07 -46.06 1.26
CA TYR A 169 23.40 -46.52 0.81
C TYR A 169 24.32 -46.97 1.97
N GLU A 170 23.90 -46.80 3.22
CA GLU A 170 24.65 -47.22 4.41
C GLU A 170 24.17 -48.57 4.99
N ASP A 171 23.07 -49.14 4.45
CA ASP A 171 22.61 -50.53 4.65
C ASP A 171 23.07 -51.45 3.50
#